data_AF-A0A0N4YYU0-F1
#
_entry.id   AF-A0A0N4YYU0-F1
#
_cell.length_a   1.000
_cell.length_b   1.000
_cell.length_c   1.000
_cell.angle_alpha   90.00
_cell.angle_beta   90.00
_cell.angle_gamma   90.00
#
_symmetry.space_group_name_H-M   'P 1'
#
loop_
_entity.id
_entity.type
_entity.pdbx_description
1 polymer ?
#
loop_
_entity_poly.entity_id
_entity_poly.type
_entity_poly.pdbx_seq_one_letter_code
_entity_poly.pdbx_strand_id
1 'polypeptide(L)'
;MSNFVHCMVCFVFPVEGVKFFLSTCGHVACVRCVQKGAMTLKCKVCRKDNPQILEINRNLKPHCANMEKIQLGKEKELRGRFEKLQQFCKEQMGKKQQYKE
;
A
#
# COMPACT_ATOMS: atom_id res chain seq x y z
N MET A 1 -0.43 -4.86 -16.59
CA MET A 1 -1.11 -3.73 -15.93
C MET A 1 -1.24 -4.07 -14.47
N SER A 2 -0.64 -3.28 -13.59
CA SER A 2 -0.52 -3.56 -12.17
C SER A 2 -1.83 -3.27 -11.44
N ASN A 3 -2.56 -4.32 -11.06
CA ASN A 3 -3.75 -4.23 -10.22
C ASN A 3 -3.34 -3.94 -8.77
N PHE A 4 -2.92 -2.69 -8.51
CA PHE A 4 -2.48 -2.27 -7.17
C PHE A 4 -3.61 -2.20 -6.14
N VAL A 5 -4.87 -2.18 -6.57
CA VAL A 5 -6.04 -2.18 -5.69
C VAL A 5 -6.58 -3.60 -5.57
N HIS A 6 -6.49 -4.17 -4.38
CA HIS A 6 -7.11 -5.44 -3.99
C HIS A 6 -7.50 -5.39 -2.50
N CYS A 7 -8.34 -6.31 -2.06
CA CYS A 7 -8.66 -6.40 -0.64
C CYS A 7 -7.44 -6.95 0.11
N MET A 8 -6.88 -6.19 1.04
CA MET A 8 -5.71 -6.62 1.81
C MET A 8 -6.03 -7.65 2.91
N VAL A 9 -7.31 -8.07 3.02
CA VAL A 9 -7.77 -9.10 3.97
C VAL A 9 -8.00 -10.44 3.28
N CYS A 10 -8.58 -10.45 2.08
CA CYS A 10 -8.92 -11.68 1.34
C CYS A 10 -8.35 -11.76 -0.06
N PHE A 11 -7.50 -10.80 -0.45
CA PHE A 11 -6.79 -10.73 -1.72
C PHE A 11 -7.67 -10.71 -2.97
N VAL A 12 -8.98 -10.48 -2.82
CA VAL A 12 -9.89 -10.35 -3.97
C VAL A 12 -9.61 -9.05 -4.74
N PHE A 13 -9.57 -9.17 -6.05
CA PHE A 13 -9.42 -8.06 -6.98
C PHE A 13 -10.78 -7.41 -7.30
N PRO A 14 -10.78 -6.13 -7.69
CA PRO A 14 -11.98 -5.45 -8.15
C PRO A 14 -12.62 -6.16 -9.34
N VAL A 15 -13.89 -6.53 -9.18
CA VAL A 15 -14.78 -7.02 -10.24
C VAL A 15 -16.02 -6.11 -10.27
N GLU A 16 -16.77 -6.12 -11.37
CA GLU A 16 -17.98 -5.30 -11.47
C GLU A 16 -18.97 -5.61 -10.33
N GLY A 17 -19.60 -4.56 -9.79
CA GLY A 17 -20.54 -4.68 -8.68
C GLY A 17 -19.93 -4.84 -7.28
N VAL A 18 -18.61 -5.07 -7.15
CA VAL A 18 -17.97 -5.19 -5.82
C VAL A 18 -17.38 -3.85 -5.38
N LYS A 19 -17.91 -3.32 -4.28
CA LYS A 19 -17.41 -2.10 -3.62
C LYS A 19 -16.16 -2.35 -2.79
N PHE A 20 -15.27 -1.37 -2.77
CA PHE A 20 -14.05 -1.36 -1.97
C PHE A 20 -14.02 -0.11 -1.07
N PHE A 21 -13.34 -0.21 0.05
CA PHE A 21 -13.24 0.82 1.07
C PHE A 21 -11.76 1.07 1.41
N LEU A 22 -11.37 2.33 1.50
CA LEU A 22 -10.07 2.79 1.98
C LEU A 22 -10.21 3.25 3.43
N SER A 23 -9.35 2.74 4.30
CA SER A 23 -9.29 3.16 5.71
C SER A 23 -8.32 4.32 5.93
N THR A 24 -8.48 5.07 7.03
CA THR A 24 -7.53 6.12 7.45
C THR A 24 -6.14 5.61 7.84
N CYS A 25 -5.96 4.29 7.97
CA CYS A 25 -4.65 3.66 8.09
C CYS A 25 -4.07 3.19 6.75
N GLY A 26 -4.67 3.57 5.62
CA GLY A 26 -4.16 3.30 4.28
C GLY A 26 -4.43 1.88 3.75
N HIS A 27 -5.20 1.06 4.46
CA HIS A 27 -5.50 -0.30 4.02
C HIS A 27 -6.84 -0.38 3.30
N VAL A 28 -6.90 -1.22 2.26
CA VAL A 28 -8.07 -1.40 1.41
C VAL A 28 -8.79 -2.71 1.74
N ALA A 29 -10.12 -2.69 1.85
CA ALA A 29 -10.95 -3.88 2.04
C ALA A 29 -12.18 -3.89 1.12
N CYS A 30 -12.60 -5.07 0.68
CA CYS A 30 -13.85 -5.23 -0.06
C CYS A 30 -15.06 -5.15 0.89
N VAL A 31 -16.24 -4.85 0.34
CA VAL A 31 -17.51 -4.77 1.09
C VAL A 31 -17.78 -6.00 1.95
N ARG A 32 -17.47 -7.21 1.44
CA ARG A 32 -17.65 -8.47 2.17
C ARG A 32 -16.78 -8.53 3.42
N CYS A 33 -15.53 -8.04 3.35
CA CYS A 33 -14.64 -8.02 4.50
C CYS A 33 -15.06 -6.97 5.52
N VAL A 34 -15.49 -5.79 5.06
CA VAL A 34 -16.01 -4.73 5.95
C VAL A 34 -17.25 -5.21 6.70
N GLN A 35 -18.20 -5.85 6.01
CA GLN A 35 -19.38 -6.44 6.63
C GLN A 35 -19.04 -7.55 7.64
N LYS A 36 -17.93 -8.28 7.45
CA LYS A 36 -17.37 -9.24 8.42
C LYS A 36 -16.52 -8.57 9.53
N GLY A 37 -16.70 -7.27 9.73
CA GLY A 37 -16.04 -6.50 10.79
C GLY A 37 -14.58 -6.13 10.50
N ALA A 38 -14.10 -6.25 9.25
CA ALA A 38 -12.80 -5.67 8.93
C ALA A 38 -12.90 -4.14 9.01
N MET A 39 -12.00 -3.51 9.78
CA MET A 39 -11.91 -2.05 9.90
C MET A 39 -13.07 -1.38 10.65
N THR A 40 -13.91 -2.13 11.38
CA THR A 40 -14.97 -1.54 12.22
C THR A 40 -14.42 -1.00 13.54
N LEU A 41 -13.85 -1.87 14.37
CA LEU A 41 -13.19 -1.49 15.64
C LEU A 41 -11.67 -1.47 15.51
N LYS A 42 -11.14 -2.31 14.61
CA LYS A 42 -9.71 -2.50 14.40
C LYS A 42 -9.43 -2.88 12.96
N CYS A 43 -8.38 -2.29 12.39
CA CYS A 43 -7.90 -2.71 11.08
C CYS A 43 -7.33 -4.13 11.16
N LYS A 44 -7.87 -5.08 10.38
CA LYS A 44 -7.37 -6.46 10.35
C LYS A 44 -5.98 -6.60 9.72
N VAL A 45 -5.45 -5.55 9.09
CA VAL A 45 -4.12 -5.57 8.45
C VAL A 45 -3.05 -5.00 9.38
N CYS A 46 -3.20 -3.76 9.87
CA CYS A 46 -2.19 -3.11 10.72
C CYS A 46 -2.58 -2.97 12.20
N ARG A 47 -3.76 -3.45 12.60
CA ARG A 47 -4.26 -3.41 13.99
C ARG A 47 -4.53 -2.02 14.58
N LYS A 48 -4.51 -0.94 13.78
CA LYS A 48 -4.96 0.40 14.22
C LYS A 48 -6.41 0.35 14.70
N ASP A 49 -6.68 0.96 15.85
CA ASP A 49 -8.03 1.07 16.42
C ASP A 49 -8.89 2.11 15.67
N ASN A 50 -10.19 1.84 15.61
CA ASN A 50 -11.26 2.68 15.07
C ASN A 50 -10.90 3.43 13.77
N PRO A 51 -10.43 2.73 12.71
CA PRO A 51 -10.15 3.39 11.45
C PRO A 51 -11.45 3.83 10.79
N GLN A 52 -11.54 5.10 10.37
CA GLN A 52 -12.64 5.52 9.50
C GLN A 52 -12.44 4.93 8.11
N ILE A 53 -13.53 4.62 7.40
CA ILE A 53 -13.52 4.03 6.06
C ILE A 53 -14.26 4.92 5.07
N LEU A 54 -13.73 5.01 3.86
CA LEU A 54 -14.30 5.74 2.72
C LEU A 54 -14.50 4.77 1.56
N GLU A 55 -15.69 4.75 0.96
CA GLU A 55 -15.94 3.94 -0.24
C GLU A 55 -15.10 4.48 -1.42
N ILE A 56 -14.30 3.61 -2.03
CA ILE A 56 -13.52 3.91 -3.23
C ILE A 56 -14.46 3.74 -4.42
N ASN A 57 -14.98 4.85 -4.96
CA ASN A 57 -15.75 4.83 -6.19
C ASN A 57 -14.87 5.15 -7.40
N ARG A 58 -15.23 4.64 -8.59
CA ARG A 58 -14.58 5.01 -9.86
C ARG A 58 -14.79 6.48 -10.24
N ASN A 59 -15.67 7.17 -9.51
CA ASN A 59 -16.00 8.58 -9.67
C ASN A 59 -15.24 9.48 -8.66
N LEU A 60 -14.14 9.00 -8.07
CA LEU A 60 -13.24 9.87 -7.33
C LEU A 60 -12.84 10.99 -8.31
N LYS A 61 -13.28 12.22 -8.01
CA LYS A 61 -13.03 13.39 -8.87
C LYS A 61 -11.54 13.37 -9.23
N PRO A 62 -11.17 13.50 -10.51
CA PRO A 62 -9.77 13.64 -10.91
C PRO A 62 -9.28 15.01 -10.47
N HIS A 63 -9.16 15.24 -9.15
CA HIS A 63 -8.45 16.39 -8.63
C HIS A 63 -6.96 16.05 -8.57
N CYS A 64 -6.41 15.79 -9.76
CA CYS A 64 -5.04 15.35 -9.97
C CYS A 64 -4.17 16.41 -10.67
N ALA A 65 -4.62 17.67 -10.78
CA ALA A 65 -3.80 18.71 -11.40
C ALA A 65 -2.57 19.11 -10.53
N ASN A 66 -2.60 18.81 -9.23
CA ASN A 66 -1.52 19.16 -8.29
C ASN A 66 -0.81 17.93 -7.66
N MET A 67 -1.28 16.70 -7.92
CA MET A 67 -0.68 15.49 -7.33
C MET A 67 0.60 15.03 -8.03
N GLU A 68 0.78 15.36 -9.32
CA GLU A 68 1.99 14.98 -10.07
C GLU A 68 3.28 15.47 -9.39
N LYS A 69 3.28 16.70 -8.87
CA LYS A 69 4.46 17.30 -8.22
C LYS A 69 4.82 16.61 -6.90
N ILE A 70 3.82 16.16 -6.14
CA ILE A 70 4.03 15.44 -4.87
C ILE A 70 4.45 13.99 -5.13
N GLN A 71 3.85 13.36 -6.16
CA GLN A 71 4.17 11.99 -6.56
C GLN A 71 5.61 11.86 -7.07
N LEU A 72 6.04 12.77 -7.96
CA LEU A 72 7.42 12.84 -8.47
C LEU A 72 8.46 13.06 -7.36
N GLY A 73 8.14 13.87 -6.35
CA GLY A 73 9.04 14.11 -5.22
C GLY A 73 9.26 12.86 -4.37
N LYS A 74 8.18 12.15 -4.01
CA LYS A 74 8.25 10.92 -3.21
C LYS A 74 8.88 9.75 -3.97
N GLU A 75 8.65 9.64 -5.28
CA GLU A 75 9.27 8.59 -6.10
C GLU A 75 10.79 8.74 -6.21
N LYS A 76 11.30 9.97 -6.32
CA LYS A 76 12.74 10.24 -6.30
C LYS A 76 13.36 9.88 -4.94
N GLU A 77 12.70 10.24 -3.84
CA GLU A 77 13.19 9.91 -2.50
C GLU A 77 13.19 8.40 -2.25
N LEU A 78 12.12 7.70 -2.65
CA LEU A 78 12.01 6.25 -2.48
C LEU A 78 13.05 5.50 -3.32
N ARG A 79 13.29 5.95 -4.56
CA ARG A 79 14.34 5.41 -5.43
C ARG A 79 15.73 5.57 -4.80
N GLY A 80 16.05 6.75 -4.27
CA GLY A 80 17.33 7.00 -3.61
C GLY A 80 17.54 6.14 -2.36
N ARG A 81 16.48 5.88 -1.58
CA ARG A 81 16.56 4.94 -0.44
C ARG A 81 16.80 3.49 -0.90
N PHE A 82 16.16 3.07 -1.99
CA PHE A 82 16.33 1.73 -2.54
C PHE A 82 17.75 1.50 -3.09
N GLU A 83 18.32 2.48 -3.79
CA GLU A 83 19.70 2.43 -4.29
C GLU A 83 20.72 2.30 -3.15
N LYS A 84 20.54 3.08 -2.07
CA LYS A 84 21.38 2.97 -0.86
C LYS A 84 21.26 1.59 -0.21
N LEU A 85 20.06 1.03 -0.16
CA LEU A 85 19.83 -0.31 0.38
C LEU A 85 20.54 -1.37 -0.48
N GLN A 86 20.44 -1.29 -1.80
CA GLN A 86 21.15 -2.19 -2.71
C GLN A 86 22.67 -2.10 -2.56
N GLN A 87 23.21 -0.89 -2.45
CA GLN A 87 24.64 -0.67 -2.26
C GLN A 87 25.11 -1.28 -0.93
N PHE A 88 24.38 -1.02 0.16
CA PHE A 88 24.66 -1.65 1.46
C PHE A 88 24.62 -3.18 1.37
N CYS A 89 23.61 -3.75 0.72
CA CYS A 89 23.54 -5.21 0.51
C CYS A 89 24.75 -5.75 -0.24
N LYS A 90 25.22 -5.06 -1.29
CA LYS A 90 26.44 -5.45 -2.03
C LYS A 90 27.69 -5.40 -1.15
N GLU A 91 27.86 -4.34 -0.36
CA GLU A 91 29.00 -4.18 0.55
C GLU A 91 29.03 -5.26 1.64
N GLN A 92 27.88 -5.59 2.22
CA GLN A 92 27.79 -6.66 3.23
C GLN A 92 28.05 -8.05 2.63
N MET A 93 27.63 -8.29 1.40
CA MET A 93 27.94 -9.54 0.68
C MET A 93 29.44 -9.65 0.36
N GLY A 94 30.08 -8.55 -0.06
CA GLY A 94 31.54 -8.51 -0.29
C GLY A 94 32.35 -8.74 1.00
N LYS A 95 31.91 -8.15 2.12
CA LYS A 95 32.54 -8.36 3.44
C LYS A 95 32.41 -9.80 3.93
N LYS A 96 31.27 -10.47 3.70
CA LYS A 96 31.09 -11.90 4.06
C LYS A 96 32.01 -12.84 3.28
N GLN A 97 32.50 -12.43 2.11
CA GLN A 97 33.46 -13.21 1.31
C GLN A 97 34.89 -13.09 1.85
N GLN A 98 35.18 -12.07 2.65
CA GLN A 98 36.49 -11.77 3.21
C GLN A 98 36.78 -12.50 4.54
N TYR A 99 35.77 -13.15 5.15
CA TYR A 99 35.87 -13.94 6.39
C TYR A 99 35.66 -15.46 6.14
N LYS A 100 35.84 -15.92 4.91
CA LYS A 100 35.76 -17.34 4.52
C LYS A 100 37.14 -18.00 4.36
N GLU A 101 38.15 -17.49 5.06
CA GLU A 101 39.44 -18.17 5.26
C GLU A 101 39.42 -18.97 6.56
#